data_AF-A0A3M2LRE7-F1
#
_entry.id   AF-A0A3M2LRE7-F1
#
_cell.length_a   1.000
_cell.length_b   1.000
_cell.length_c   1.000
_cell.angle_alpha   90.00
_cell.angle_beta   90.00
_cell.angle_gamma   90.00
#
_symmetry.space_group_name_H-M   'P 1'
#
loop_
_entity.id
_entity.type
_entity.pdbx_description
1 polymer ?
#
loop_
_entity_poly.entity_id
_entity_poly.type
_entity_poly.pdbx_seq_one_letter_code
_entity_poly.pdbx_strand_id
1 'polypeptide(L)' 'MRINVYYRAKAGAYYGIDDQHRDWGGFKPSPTFVGWWDAYLPNGQHKEFFEPSGDPLRVAQRLWGD' A
#
# COMPACT_ATOMS: atom_id res chain seq x y z
N MET A 1 -5.54 15.83 2.03
CA MET A 1 -5.22 15.04 3.24
C MET A 1 -3.91 14.32 2.98
N ARG A 2 -2.94 14.31 3.90
CA ARG A 2 -1.66 13.64 3.69
C ARG A 2 -1.70 12.22 4.28
N ILE A 3 -1.25 11.24 3.52
CA ILE A 3 -1.08 9.85 3.97
C ILE A 3 0.41 9.53 3.94
N ASN A 4 0.93 9.07 5.07
CA ASN A 4 2.32 8.68 5.23
C ASN A 4 2.44 7.15 5.11
N VAL A 5 3.51 6.69 4.45
CA VAL A 5 3.76 5.26 4.22
C VAL A 5 4.75 4.73 5.25
N TYR A 6 4.37 3.68 5.96
CA TYR A 6 5.19 3.01 6.96
C TYR A 6 5.50 1.58 6.52
N TYR A 7 6.78 1.19 6.56
CA TYR A 7 7.19 -0.18 6.28
C TYR A 7 7.22 -1.04 7.55
N ARG A 8 6.57 -2.20 7.51
CA ARG A 8 6.59 -3.20 8.60
C ARG A 8 7.37 -4.44 8.16
N ALA A 9 8.66 -4.45 8.50
CA ALA A 9 9.60 -5.51 8.12
C ALA A 9 9.13 -6.93 8.48
N LYS A 10 8.48 -7.11 9.64
CA LYS A 10 8.01 -8.43 10.10
C LYS A 10 6.98 -9.09 9.17
N ALA A 11 6.20 -8.30 8.43
CA ALA A 11 5.15 -8.78 7.54
C ALA A 11 5.45 -8.53 6.06
N GLY A 12 6.58 -7.87 5.74
CA GLY A 12 6.91 -7.45 4.37
C GLY A 12 5.87 -6.50 3.76
N ALA A 13 5.11 -5.79 4.59
CA ALA A 13 3.98 -4.97 4.18
C ALA A 13 4.20 -3.50 4.52
N TYR A 14 3.61 -2.64 3.71
CA TYR A 14 3.53 -1.21 3.89
C TYR A 14 2.13 -0.83 4.35
N TYR A 15 2.01 0.25 5.14
CA TYR A 15 0.73 0.72 5.66
C TYR A 15 0.62 2.24 5.48
N GLY A 16 -0.58 2.69 5.14
CA GLY A 16 -0.90 4.11 5.07
C GLY A 16 -1.43 4.58 6.42
N ILE A 17 -0.86 5.65 6.97
CA ILE A 17 -1.41 6.31 8.16
C ILE A 17 -1.51 7.80 7.87
N ASP A 18 -2.68 8.39 8.13
CA ASP A 18 -2.89 9.83 7.96
C ASP A 18 -2.42 10.65 9.18
N ASP A 19 -2.46 11.98 9.05
CA ASP A 19 -2.02 12.89 10.11
C ASP A 19 -2.90 12.80 11.39
N GLN A 20 -4.06 12.15 11.31
CA GLN A 20 -4.94 11.87 12.45
C GLN A 20 -4.69 10.48 13.07
N HIS A 21 -3.62 9.80 12.67
CA HIS A 21 -3.27 8.44 13.09
C HIS A 21 -4.31 7.36 12.71
N ARG A 22 -5.12 7.60 11.66
CA ARG A 22 -6.06 6.59 11.15
C ARG A 22 -5.36 5.69 10.15
N ASP A 23 -5.63 4.38 10.22
CA ASP A 23 -5.11 3.38 9.31
C ASP A 23 -5.87 3.43 7.97
N TRP A 24 -5.10 3.61 6.88
CA TRP A 24 -5.57 3.67 5.49
C TRP A 24 -5.40 2.35 4.74
N GLY A 25 -5.14 1.27 5.46
CA GLY A 25 -4.92 -0.05 4.93
C GLY A 25 -3.45 -0.34 4.66
N GLY A 26 -3.21 -1.53 4.13
CA GLY A 26 -1.86 -2.03 3.90
C GLY A 26 -1.69 -2.62 2.51
N PHE A 27 -0.47 -2.61 2.02
CA PHE A 27 -0.12 -3.19 0.73
C PHE A 27 1.23 -3.90 0.78
N LYS A 28 1.43 -4.91 -0.06
CA LYS A 28 2.67 -5.69 -0.11
C LYS A 28 2.97 -6.13 -1.54
N PRO A 29 4.23 -6.39 -1.87
CA PRO A 29 4.56 -7.01 -3.16
C PRO A 29 3.92 -8.40 -3.24
N SER A 30 3.44 -8.78 -4.42
CA SER A 30 3.00 -10.13 -4.69
C SER A 30 4.18 -11.10 -4.50
N PRO A 31 4.00 -12.22 -3.79
CA PRO A 31 5.05 -13.23 -3.64
C PRO A 31 5.30 -13.99 -4.94
N THR A 32 4.35 -13.97 -5.88
CA THR A 32 4.36 -14.81 -7.07
C THR A 32 4.78 -14.03 -8.32
N PHE A 33 4.37 -12.77 -8.45
CA PHE A 33 4.55 -11.99 -9.67
C PHE A 33 5.29 -10.67 -9.40
N VAL A 34 6.50 -10.54 -9.93
CA VAL A 34 7.30 -9.32 -9.80
C VAL A 34 6.55 -8.12 -10.41
N GLY A 35 6.52 -7.01 -9.66
CA GLY A 35 5.82 -5.79 -10.07
C GLY A 35 4.31 -5.79 -9.77
N TRP A 36 3.73 -6.90 -9.31
CA TRP A 36 2.36 -6.94 -8.80
C TRP A 36 2.33 -6.66 -7.31
N TRP A 37 1.23 -6.05 -6.86
CA TRP A 37 1.01 -5.63 -5.49
C TRP A 37 -0.39 -5.99 -5.04
N ASP A 38 -0.48 -6.48 -3.80
CA ASP A 38 -1.72 -6.80 -3.11
C ASP A 38 -1.99 -5.71 -2.08
N ALA A 39 -3.18 -5.11 -2.09
CA ALA A 39 -3.57 -4.03 -1.19
C ALA A 39 -4.92 -4.30 -0.54
N TYR A 40 -5.03 -3.97 0.76
CA TYR A 40 -6.24 -4.04 1.56
C TYR A 40 -6.59 -2.63 2.01
N LEU A 41 -7.74 -2.12 1.55
CA LEU A 41 -8.21 -0.77 1.83
C LEU A 41 -9.06 -0.70 3.12
N PRO A 42 -9.29 0.51 3.69
CA PRO A 42 -10.02 0.68 4.95
C PRO A 42 -11.47 0.21 4.90
N ASN A 43 -12.06 0.21 3.71
CA ASN A 43 -13.41 -0.29 3.46
C ASN A 43 -13.48 -1.82 3.34
N GLY A 44 -12.37 -2.53 3.60
CA GLY A 44 -12.28 -3.99 3.49
C GLY A 44 -12.07 -4.49 2.05
N GLN A 45 -11.96 -3.61 1.05
CA GLN A 45 -11.71 -4.03 -0.33
C GLN A 45 -10.28 -4.52 -0.51
N HIS A 46 -10.15 -5.65 -1.19
CA HIS A 46 -8.89 -6.14 -1.74
C HIS A 46 -8.70 -5.60 -3.16
N LYS A 47 -7.51 -5.08 -3.46
CA LYS A 47 -7.10 -4.65 -4.80
C LYS A 47 -5.75 -5.25 -5.15
N GLU A 48 -5.66 -5.82 -6.34
CA GLU A 48 -4.40 -6.21 -6.96
C GLU A 48 -4.11 -5.27 -8.12
N PHE A 49 -2.86 -4.85 -8.26
CA PHE A 49 -2.46 -4.05 -9.41
C PHE A 49 -0.97 -4.15 -9.71
N PHE A 50 -0.63 -3.80 -10.95
CA PHE A 50 0.73 -3.81 -11.45
C PHE A 50 1.37 -2.42 -11.35
N GLU A 51 2.50 -2.31 -10.66
CA GLU A 51 3.38 -1.14 -10.58
C GLU A 51 4.84 -1.58 -10.83
N PRO A 52 5.36 -1.40 -12.07
CA PRO A 52 6.63 -1.99 -12.51
C PRO A 52 7.86 -1.40 -11.83
N SER A 53 7.75 -0.20 -11.25
CA SER A 53 8.87 0.46 -10.57
C SER A 53 9.30 -0.23 -9.28
N GLY A 54 8.41 -1.03 -8.67
CA GLY A 54 8.63 -1.59 -7.34
C GLY A 54 8.67 -0.55 -6.22
N ASP A 55 8.34 0.72 -6.49
CA ASP A 55 8.40 1.82 -5.54
C ASP A 55 7.13 1.87 -4.67
N PRO A 56 7.23 1.61 -3.34
CA PRO A 56 6.09 1.64 -2.44
C PRO A 56 5.37 2.99 -2.39
N LEU A 57 6.07 4.11 -2.65
CA LEU A 57 5.46 5.44 -2.66
C LEU A 57 4.56 5.64 -3.88
N ARG A 58 4.94 5.11 -5.04
CA ARG A 58 4.10 5.13 -6.26
C ARG A 58 2.89 4.22 -6.10
N VAL A 59 3.07 3.07 -5.46
CA VAL A 59 1.97 2.15 -5.08
C VAL A 59 0.98 2.86 -4.17
N ALA A 60 1.45 3.54 -3.12
CA ALA A 60 0.62 4.35 -2.22
C ALA A 60 -0.10 5.51 -2.94
N GLN A 61 0.58 6.22 -3.86
CA GLN A 61 -0.05 7.26 -4.67
C GLN A 61 -1.21 6.71 -5.52
N ARG A 62 -1.08 5.50 -6.07
CA ARG A 62 -2.17 4.88 -6.86
C ARG A 62 -3.32 4.37 -6.01
N LEU A 63 -3.06 4.07 -4.73
CA LEU A 63 -4.07 3.60 -3.79
C LEU A 63 -4.87 4.75 -3.17
N TRP A 64 -4.22 5.88 -2.89
CA TRP A 64 -4.82 6.95 -2.09
C TRP A 64 -4.57 8.38 -2.60
N GLY A 65 -3.80 8.55 -3.68
CA GLY A 65 -3.57 9.83 -4.32
C GLY A 65 -4.74 10.19 -5.23
N ASP A 66 -5.82 10.69 -4.63
CA ASP A 66 -6.79 11.58 -5.27
C ASP A 66 -6.45 13.04 -4.92
#